data_AF-A0A945S173-F1
#
_entry.id   AF-A0A945S173-F1
#
_cell.length_a   1.000
_cell.length_b   1.000
_cell.length_c   1.000
_cell.angle_alpha   90.00
_cell.angle_beta   90.00
_cell.angle_gamma   90.00
#
_symmetry.space_group_name_H-M   'P 1'
#
loop_
_entity.id
_entity.type
_entity.pdbx_description
1 polymer ?
#
loop_
_entity_poly.entity_id
_entity_poly.type
_entity_poly.pdbx_seq_one_letter_code
_entity_poly.pdbx_strand_id
1 'polypeptide(L)'
;MDLDQMFGDILRQVAGDLWEDDREATSPGWNEHVHPGHPDFEYVDDPQDDLACNHGLRMLAGWYWRMLCRKQDAGYRHLMNLGGSDRVGMGWFLDWLGQRQHFSVRDLLKDVFSDLVFAQHMRVAISRFDGRAQRLRFVLGDSGIEPVKKVGTKLGELALPWMPDRLDTLVELLSDIDVLDLADDGTVSLGKRAGEVSMEDA
;
A
#
# COMPACT_ATOMS: atom_id res chain seq x y z
N MET A 1 8.10 -13.25 -9.78
CA MET A 1 8.59 -11.86 -9.81
C MET A 1 9.84 -11.79 -8.95
N ASP A 2 10.90 -11.13 -9.41
CA ASP A 2 12.11 -10.93 -8.61
C ASP A 2 11.91 -9.71 -7.70
N LEU A 3 11.88 -9.93 -6.39
CA LEU A 3 11.68 -8.87 -5.40
C LEU A 3 12.93 -8.00 -5.20
N ASP A 4 14.09 -8.49 -5.63
CA ASP A 4 15.36 -7.79 -5.52
C ASP A 4 15.68 -7.00 -6.81
N GLN A 5 14.86 -7.15 -7.87
CA GLN A 5 14.85 -6.28 -9.04
C GLN A 5 14.62 -4.82 -8.61
N MET A 6 15.31 -3.87 -9.24
CA MET A 6 15.12 -2.45 -8.96
C MET A 6 13.86 -1.93 -9.68
N PHE A 7 13.15 -0.98 -9.05
CA PHE A 7 11.99 -0.35 -9.70
C PHE A 7 12.38 0.36 -11.01
N GLY A 8 13.58 0.93 -11.09
CA GLY A 8 14.13 1.50 -12.31
C GLY A 8 14.26 0.50 -13.46
N ASP A 9 14.49 -0.78 -13.17
CA ASP A 9 14.52 -1.82 -14.21
C ASP A 9 13.11 -2.11 -14.73
N ILE A 10 12.08 -2.03 -13.89
CA ILE A 10 10.68 -2.12 -14.33
C ILE A 10 10.31 -0.93 -15.20
N LEU A 11 10.72 0.29 -14.81
CA LEU A 11 10.54 1.50 -15.63
C LEU A 11 11.18 1.31 -17.01
N ARG A 12 12.41 0.79 -17.06
CA ARG A 12 13.12 0.50 -18.30
C ARG A 12 12.43 -0.58 -19.13
N GLN A 13 11.97 -1.65 -18.52
CA GLN A 13 11.23 -2.72 -19.21
C GLN A 13 9.94 -2.21 -19.84
N VAL A 14 9.21 -1.33 -19.14
CA VAL A 14 7.96 -0.74 -19.66
C VAL A 14 8.22 0.32 -20.72
N ALA A 15 9.35 1.03 -20.66
CA ALA A 15 9.76 1.96 -21.71
C ALA A 15 10.24 1.23 -22.98
N GLY A 16 10.86 0.05 -22.82
CA GLY A 16 11.39 -0.74 -23.93
C GLY A 16 12.42 0.05 -24.74
N ASP A 17 12.28 0.05 -26.06
CA ASP A 17 13.18 0.74 -27.00
C ASP A 17 13.06 2.27 -26.93
N LEU A 18 12.06 2.80 -26.21
CA LEU A 18 11.86 4.24 -26.01
C LEU A 18 12.62 4.77 -24.81
N TRP A 19 13.32 3.91 -24.06
CA TRP A 19 14.11 4.33 -22.91
C TRP A 19 15.28 5.22 -23.34
N GLU A 20 15.33 6.42 -22.75
CA GLU A 20 16.47 7.32 -22.81
C GLU A 20 17.02 7.55 -21.39
N ASP A 21 18.30 7.90 -21.27
CA ASP A 21 18.89 8.28 -19.98
C ASP A 21 18.22 9.52 -19.38
N ASP A 22 17.69 10.39 -20.26
CA ASP A 22 16.80 11.47 -19.88
C ASP A 22 15.34 10.99 -19.84
N ARG A 23 14.82 10.85 -18.62
CA ARG A 23 13.43 10.46 -18.36
C ARG A 23 12.44 11.51 -18.87
N GLU A 24 12.85 12.77 -18.87
CA GLU A 24 12.05 13.88 -19.37
C GLU A 24 11.86 13.80 -20.88
N ALA A 25 12.81 13.19 -21.59
CA ALA A 25 12.73 12.90 -23.02
C ALA A 25 12.02 11.56 -23.33
N THR A 26 12.21 10.54 -22.47
CA THR A 26 11.54 9.23 -22.57
C THR A 26 10.02 9.36 -22.53
N SER A 27 9.49 10.17 -21.60
CA SER A 27 8.06 10.24 -21.33
C SER A 27 7.23 10.75 -22.53
N PRO A 28 7.57 11.86 -23.22
CA PRO A 28 6.89 12.28 -24.43
C PRO A 28 6.84 11.19 -25.51
N GLY A 29 7.98 10.57 -25.84
CA GLY A 29 8.06 9.50 -26.85
C GLY A 29 7.22 8.29 -26.48
N TRP A 30 7.22 7.91 -25.19
CA TRP A 30 6.37 6.84 -24.67
C TRP A 30 4.88 7.15 -24.82
N ASN A 31 4.45 8.39 -24.56
CA ASN A 31 3.05 8.79 -24.71
C ASN A 31 2.59 8.86 -26.17
N GLU A 32 3.49 9.16 -27.10
CA GLU A 32 3.19 9.12 -28.54
C GLU A 32 3.03 7.68 -29.03
N HIS A 33 3.81 6.74 -28.48
CA HIS A 33 3.80 5.34 -28.88
C HIS A 33 2.69 4.52 -28.21
N VAL A 34 2.49 4.70 -26.90
CA VAL A 34 1.55 3.90 -26.11
C VAL A 34 0.17 4.56 -26.10
N HIS A 35 -0.61 4.23 -27.12
CA HIS A 35 -2.00 4.70 -27.34
C HIS A 35 -3.04 3.65 -26.93
N PRO A 36 -4.37 3.95 -26.87
CA PRO A 36 -5.41 3.03 -26.40
C PRO A 36 -5.49 1.60 -26.96
N GLY A 37 -4.81 1.31 -28.06
CA GLY A 37 -4.76 -0.02 -28.68
C GLY A 37 -3.41 -0.71 -28.51
N HIS A 38 -2.48 -0.10 -27.78
CA HIS A 38 -1.16 -0.67 -27.52
C HIS A 38 -1.26 -1.68 -26.36
N PRO A 39 -0.55 -2.83 -26.39
CA PRO A 39 -0.61 -3.83 -25.32
C PRO A 39 -0.22 -3.32 -23.93
N ASP A 40 0.67 -2.33 -23.87
CA ASP A 40 1.07 -1.65 -22.62
C ASP A 40 0.18 -0.43 -22.28
N PHE A 41 -0.87 -0.16 -23.07
CA PHE A 41 -1.85 0.84 -22.73
C PHE A 41 -2.86 0.28 -21.73
N GLU A 42 -2.80 0.84 -20.52
CA GLU A 42 -3.69 0.69 -19.37
C GLU A 42 -4.70 -0.47 -19.38
N TYR A 43 -4.44 -1.35 -18.40
CA TYR A 43 -5.35 -2.27 -17.73
C TYR A 43 -5.34 -3.71 -18.27
N VAL A 44 -4.81 -4.60 -17.43
CA VAL A 44 -5.15 -6.02 -17.47
C VAL A 44 -6.31 -6.18 -16.49
N ASP A 45 -7.45 -6.68 -16.97
CA ASP A 45 -8.61 -6.98 -16.12
C ASP A 45 -8.20 -7.99 -15.05
N ASP A 46 -8.23 -7.53 -13.79
CA ASP A 46 -8.12 -8.30 -12.56
C ASP A 46 -7.06 -9.42 -12.58
N PRO A 47 -5.76 -9.08 -12.62
CA PRO A 47 -4.69 -10.07 -12.66
C PRO A 47 -4.74 -10.91 -11.38
N GLN A 48 -5.10 -12.19 -11.53
CA GLN A 48 -5.16 -13.12 -10.41
C GLN A 48 -3.77 -13.64 -10.03
N ASP A 49 -3.68 -14.17 -8.82
CA ASP A 49 -2.52 -14.92 -8.30
C ASP A 49 -1.21 -14.11 -8.25
N ASP A 50 -0.07 -14.81 -8.27
CA ASP A 50 1.28 -14.25 -8.14
C ASP A 50 1.66 -13.23 -9.24
N LEU A 51 0.84 -13.10 -10.29
CA LEU A 51 1.03 -12.14 -11.36
C LEU A 51 0.46 -10.75 -11.01
N ALA A 52 -0.45 -10.66 -10.04
CA ALA A 52 -1.10 -9.41 -9.62
C ALA A 52 -0.10 -8.30 -9.31
N CYS A 53 0.92 -8.61 -8.50
CA CYS A 53 1.95 -7.64 -8.15
C CYS A 53 2.78 -7.20 -9.36
N ASN A 54 3.13 -8.12 -10.27
CA ASN A 54 3.91 -7.77 -11.45
C ASN A 54 3.11 -6.84 -12.38
N HIS A 55 1.84 -7.17 -12.64
CA HIS A 55 0.94 -6.33 -13.42
C HIS A 55 0.74 -4.96 -12.75
N GLY A 56 0.51 -4.92 -11.44
CA GLY A 56 0.38 -3.67 -10.69
C GLY A 56 1.61 -2.77 -10.79
N LEU A 57 2.82 -3.34 -10.69
CA LEU A 57 4.06 -2.59 -10.85
C LEU A 57 4.28 -2.09 -12.27
N ARG A 58 3.93 -2.89 -13.29
CA ARG A 58 3.98 -2.45 -14.69
C ARG A 58 2.97 -1.34 -14.98
N MET A 59 1.76 -1.44 -14.42
CA MET A 59 0.75 -0.39 -14.51
C MET A 59 1.23 0.90 -13.84
N LEU A 60 1.82 0.79 -12.65
CA LEU A 60 2.40 1.93 -11.94
C LEU A 60 3.53 2.59 -12.75
N ALA A 61 4.41 1.80 -13.35
CA ALA A 61 5.48 2.27 -14.24
C ALA A 61 4.92 2.95 -15.52
N GLY A 62 3.91 2.35 -16.16
CA GLY A 62 3.26 2.96 -17.33
C GLY A 62 2.56 4.28 -16.98
N TRP A 63 1.90 4.33 -15.82
CA TRP A 63 1.30 5.57 -15.31
C TRP A 63 2.34 6.64 -15.01
N TYR A 64 3.49 6.26 -14.45
CA TYR A 64 4.62 7.18 -14.24
C TYR A 64 5.07 7.82 -15.55
N TRP A 65 5.28 7.02 -16.61
CA TRP A 65 5.63 7.53 -17.93
C TRP A 65 4.56 8.41 -18.54
N ARG A 66 3.28 8.06 -18.36
CA ARG A 66 2.16 8.88 -18.84
C ARG A 66 2.14 10.28 -18.22
N MET A 67 2.46 10.35 -16.94
CA MET A 67 2.29 11.57 -16.16
C MET A 67 3.53 12.45 -16.08
N LEU A 68 4.73 11.90 -16.31
CA LEU A 68 5.97 12.66 -16.21
C LEU A 68 6.03 13.84 -17.20
N CYS A 69 5.65 13.65 -18.47
CA CYS A 69 5.58 14.74 -19.46
C CYS A 69 4.55 15.81 -19.07
N ARG A 70 3.45 15.42 -18.43
CA ARG A 70 2.40 16.33 -17.95
C ARG A 70 2.90 17.20 -16.79
N LYS A 71 3.93 16.78 -16.08
CA LYS A 71 4.50 17.55 -14.96
C LYS A 71 5.19 18.82 -15.45
N GLN A 72 5.73 18.79 -16.66
CA GLN A 72 6.43 19.91 -17.28
C GLN A 72 5.50 20.85 -18.05
N ASP A 73 4.31 20.37 -18.42
CA ASP A 73 3.32 21.18 -19.11
C ASP A 73 2.73 22.25 -18.18
N ALA A 74 2.93 23.52 -18.58
CA ALA A 74 2.45 24.68 -17.85
C ALA A 74 0.92 24.66 -17.63
N GLY A 75 0.15 24.07 -18.55
CA GLY A 75 -1.30 23.93 -18.44
C GLY A 75 -1.73 22.99 -17.30
N TYR A 76 -0.91 22.00 -16.97
CA TYR A 76 -1.23 20.97 -15.98
C TYR A 76 -0.62 21.24 -14.60
N ARG A 77 0.22 22.27 -14.47
CA ARG A 77 0.90 22.61 -13.20
C ARG A 77 -0.05 22.76 -12.02
N HIS A 78 -1.22 23.36 -12.24
CA HIS A 78 -2.22 23.50 -11.18
C HIS A 78 -2.84 22.15 -10.79
N LEU A 79 -3.11 21.27 -11.78
CA LEU A 79 -3.65 19.92 -11.59
C LEU A 79 -2.67 19.02 -10.83
N MET A 80 -1.37 19.14 -11.09
CA MET A 80 -0.33 18.38 -10.39
C MET A 80 -0.27 18.69 -8.89
N ASN A 81 -0.66 19.90 -8.51
CA ASN A 81 -0.70 20.35 -7.13
C ASN A 81 -2.09 20.22 -6.50
N LEU A 82 -3.08 19.65 -7.20
CA LEU A 82 -4.37 19.32 -6.60
C LEU A 82 -4.15 18.20 -5.59
N GLY A 83 -4.09 18.60 -4.33
CA GLY A 83 -3.89 17.80 -3.14
C GLY A 83 -4.13 18.69 -1.93
N GLY A 84 -4.47 18.10 -0.81
CA GLY A 84 -4.75 18.85 0.42
C GLY A 84 -4.30 18.05 1.63
N SER A 85 -4.72 18.44 2.83
CA SER A 85 -4.44 17.67 4.06
C SER A 85 -4.84 16.19 3.94
N ASP A 86 -5.82 15.90 3.08
CA ASP A 86 -6.48 14.60 3.00
C ASP A 86 -6.14 13.82 1.71
N ARG A 87 -5.47 14.43 0.73
CA ARG A 87 -5.21 13.83 -0.58
C ARG A 87 -3.79 14.06 -1.05
N VAL A 88 -3.18 13.01 -1.58
CA VAL A 88 -1.86 13.08 -2.19
C VAL A 88 -1.96 13.80 -3.52
N GLY A 89 -1.15 14.87 -3.69
CA GLY A 89 -1.02 15.56 -4.96
C GLY A 89 -0.25 14.72 -5.97
N MET A 90 -0.66 14.79 -7.24
CA MET A 90 -0.07 13.96 -8.30
C MET A 90 1.42 14.28 -8.53
N GLY A 91 1.80 15.56 -8.46
CA GLY A 91 3.18 15.99 -8.55
C GLY A 91 4.04 15.43 -7.42
N TRP A 92 3.54 15.46 -6.18
CA TRP A 92 4.20 14.84 -5.04
C TRP A 92 4.39 13.34 -5.24
N PHE A 93 3.36 12.64 -5.74
CA PHE A 93 3.43 11.20 -5.95
C PHE A 93 4.45 10.82 -7.02
N LEU A 94 4.53 11.59 -8.11
CA LEU A 94 5.56 11.41 -9.13
C LEU A 94 6.97 11.64 -8.59
N ASP A 95 7.16 12.65 -7.75
CA ASP A 95 8.44 12.90 -7.08
C ASP A 95 8.81 11.78 -6.11
N TRP A 96 7.86 11.36 -5.28
CA TRP A 96 8.00 10.26 -4.33
C TRP A 96 8.40 8.95 -5.03
N LEU A 97 7.76 8.65 -6.17
CA LEU A 97 8.03 7.45 -6.95
C LEU A 97 9.38 7.57 -7.72
N GLY A 98 9.67 8.74 -8.29
CA GLY A 98 10.91 9.00 -9.01
C GLY A 98 12.17 8.91 -8.15
N GLN A 99 12.07 9.25 -6.86
CA GLN A 99 13.17 9.09 -5.88
C GLN A 99 13.46 7.63 -5.54
N ARG A 100 12.50 6.73 -5.75
CA ARG A 100 12.58 5.30 -5.40
C ARG A 100 12.93 4.39 -6.56
N GLN A 101 13.32 4.94 -7.71
CA GLN A 101 13.79 4.15 -8.86
C GLN A 101 14.97 3.23 -8.51
N HIS A 102 15.78 3.60 -7.52
CA HIS A 102 16.93 2.82 -7.10
C HIS A 102 16.59 1.76 -6.05
N PHE A 103 15.34 1.69 -5.61
CA PHE A 103 14.92 0.78 -4.57
C PHE A 103 14.59 -0.57 -5.20
N SER A 104 14.84 -1.63 -4.44
CA SER A 104 14.31 -2.95 -4.76
C SER A 104 12.77 -2.90 -4.80
N VAL A 105 12.14 -3.77 -5.58
CA VAL A 105 10.67 -3.93 -5.56
C VAL A 105 10.18 -4.18 -4.13
N ARG A 106 10.90 -4.99 -3.37
CA ARG A 106 10.60 -5.26 -1.96
C ARG A 106 10.51 -3.97 -1.14
N ASP A 107 11.50 -3.10 -1.25
CA ASP A 107 11.56 -1.88 -0.44
C ASP A 107 10.59 -0.81 -0.96
N LEU A 108 10.38 -0.74 -2.28
CA LEU A 108 9.31 0.09 -2.85
C LEU A 108 7.94 -0.34 -2.31
N LEU A 109 7.64 -1.65 -2.29
CA LEU A 109 6.35 -2.14 -1.79
C LEU A 109 6.17 -1.85 -0.30
N LYS A 110 7.21 -2.03 0.53
CA LYS A 110 7.18 -1.61 1.94
C LYS A 110 6.82 -0.14 2.07
N ASP A 111 7.43 0.73 1.27
CA ASP A 111 7.16 2.16 1.28
C ASP A 111 5.75 2.49 0.75
N VAL A 112 5.27 1.83 -0.30
CA VAL A 112 3.88 1.97 -0.78
C VAL A 112 2.90 1.62 0.35
N PHE A 113 3.10 0.47 0.99
CA PHE A 113 2.23 0.05 2.07
C PHE A 113 2.33 0.99 3.26
N SER A 114 3.53 1.37 3.69
CA SER A 114 3.74 2.28 4.83
C SER A 114 3.15 3.67 4.58
N ASP A 115 3.60 4.34 3.51
CA ASP A 115 3.38 5.76 3.29
C ASP A 115 2.03 6.06 2.65
N LEU A 116 1.51 5.14 1.82
CA LEU A 116 0.31 5.40 1.02
C LEU A 116 -0.91 4.61 1.51
N VAL A 117 -0.71 3.39 2.02
CA VAL A 117 -1.81 2.56 2.51
C VAL A 117 -2.01 2.75 4.02
N PHE A 118 -1.04 2.36 4.84
CA PHE A 118 -1.12 2.39 6.30
C PHE A 118 -1.29 3.81 6.83
N ALA A 119 -0.44 4.76 6.41
CA ALA A 119 -0.55 6.15 6.87
C ALA A 119 -1.92 6.77 6.54
N GLN A 120 -2.49 6.45 5.38
CA GLN A 120 -3.82 6.93 5.01
C GLN A 120 -4.92 6.33 5.89
N HIS A 121 -4.88 5.02 6.14
CA HIS A 121 -5.82 4.35 7.03
C HIS A 121 -5.72 4.88 8.47
N MET A 122 -4.49 5.08 8.97
CA MET A 122 -4.23 5.68 10.27
C MET A 122 -4.77 7.11 10.36
N ARG A 123 -4.51 7.95 9.36
CA ARG A 123 -5.01 9.33 9.33
C ARG A 123 -6.54 9.38 9.35
N VAL A 124 -7.21 8.53 8.57
CA VAL A 124 -8.69 8.44 8.56
C VAL A 124 -9.23 7.93 9.90
N ALA A 125 -8.53 7.01 10.55
CA ALA A 125 -8.93 6.51 11.86
C ALA A 125 -8.75 7.58 12.95
N ILE A 126 -7.64 8.32 12.93
CA ILE A 126 -7.34 9.41 13.86
C ILE A 126 -8.29 10.59 13.64
N SER A 127 -8.64 10.96 12.40
CA SER A 127 -9.59 12.05 12.14
C SER A 127 -11.00 11.78 12.65
N ARG A 128 -11.32 10.50 12.92
CA ARG A 128 -12.58 10.06 13.54
C ARG A 128 -12.49 9.90 15.06
N PHE A 129 -11.31 10.13 15.65
CA PHE A 129 -11.09 10.05 17.09
C PHE A 129 -11.60 11.32 17.78
N ASP A 130 -12.49 11.15 18.76
CA ASP A 130 -13.16 12.24 19.49
C ASP A 130 -12.44 12.65 20.79
N GLY A 131 -11.20 12.17 20.99
CA GLY A 131 -10.35 12.55 22.13
C GLY A 131 -10.69 11.84 23.44
N ARG A 132 -11.70 10.95 23.50
CA ARG A 132 -12.06 10.23 24.72
C ARG A 132 -11.60 8.78 24.66
N ALA A 133 -10.37 8.55 25.13
CA ALA A 133 -9.78 7.27 25.55
C ALA A 133 -10.39 6.02 24.88
N GLN A 134 -10.18 5.85 23.57
CA GLN A 134 -10.40 4.57 22.91
C GLN A 134 -9.10 4.11 22.26
N ARG A 135 -8.65 2.91 22.64
CA ARG A 135 -7.63 2.17 21.90
C ARG A 135 -8.13 2.02 20.47
N LEU A 136 -7.43 2.58 19.50
CA LEU A 136 -7.70 2.35 18.08
C LEU A 136 -7.51 0.85 17.82
N ARG A 137 -8.62 0.12 17.63
CA ARG A 137 -8.60 -1.28 17.23
C ARG A 137 -8.87 -1.34 15.73
N PHE A 138 -7.97 -1.98 15.02
CA PHE A 138 -8.07 -2.23 13.59
C PHE A 138 -8.35 -3.73 13.37
N VAL A 139 -9.10 -4.06 12.33
CA VAL A 139 -9.20 -5.44 11.81
C VAL A 139 -8.68 -5.43 10.39
N LEU A 140 -7.89 -6.44 10.03
CA LEU A 140 -7.62 -6.73 8.63
C LEU A 140 -8.82 -7.54 8.09
N GLY A 141 -9.67 -6.90 7.30
CA GLY A 141 -10.79 -7.52 6.60
C GLY A 141 -10.50 -7.66 5.10
N ASP A 142 -11.44 -8.25 4.36
CA ASP A 142 -11.31 -8.52 2.92
C ASP A 142 -11.18 -7.23 2.09
N SER A 143 -11.58 -6.08 2.65
CA SER A 143 -11.42 -4.74 2.05
C SER A 143 -10.20 -3.96 2.57
N GLY A 144 -9.29 -4.61 3.31
CA GLY A 144 -8.11 -3.99 3.91
C GLY A 144 -8.29 -3.67 5.40
N ILE A 145 -7.74 -2.54 5.87
CA ILE A 145 -7.76 -2.18 7.29
C ILE A 145 -9.09 -1.51 7.61
N GLU A 146 -9.95 -2.21 8.34
CA GLU A 146 -11.26 -1.72 8.73
C GLU A 146 -11.26 -1.22 10.18
N PRO A 147 -11.96 -0.11 10.46
CA PRO A 147 -12.20 0.30 11.84
C PRO A 147 -13.07 -0.75 12.54
N VAL A 148 -12.65 -1.19 13.73
CA VAL A 148 -13.49 -2.03 14.59
C VAL A 148 -14.75 -1.24 14.95
N LYS A 149 -15.87 -1.54 14.28
CA LYS A 149 -17.19 -0.99 14.62
C LYS A 149 -17.42 -1.21 16.11
N LYS A 150 -17.91 -0.19 16.85
CA LYS A 150 -18.14 -0.24 18.31
C LYS A 150 -18.76 -1.59 18.72
N VAL A 151 -17.91 -2.50 19.20
CA VAL A 151 -18.30 -3.85 19.61
C VAL A 151 -19.05 -3.84 20.95
N GLY A 152 -18.97 -2.73 21.69
CA GLY A 152 -19.50 -2.62 23.05
C GLY A 152 -21.00 -2.83 23.22
N THR A 153 -21.79 -2.80 22.14
CA THR A 153 -23.24 -3.08 22.21
C THR A 153 -23.72 -4.20 21.30
N LYS A 154 -22.82 -4.84 20.52
CA LYS A 154 -23.19 -5.84 19.49
C LYS A 154 -22.19 -7.00 19.37
N LEU A 155 -21.46 -7.31 20.43
CA LEU A 155 -20.64 -8.52 20.48
C LEU A 155 -21.59 -9.74 20.42
N GLY A 156 -21.63 -10.44 19.28
CA GLY A 156 -22.46 -11.64 19.08
C GLY A 156 -23.74 -11.46 18.25
N GLU A 157 -24.12 -10.23 17.87
CA GLU A 157 -25.29 -9.99 17.00
C GLU A 157 -24.95 -10.03 15.50
N LEU A 158 -23.69 -9.83 15.17
CA LEU A 158 -23.22 -10.03 13.80
C LEU A 158 -22.94 -11.53 13.64
N ALA A 159 -23.68 -12.17 12.74
CA ALA A 159 -23.27 -13.43 12.14
C ALA A 159 -22.00 -13.17 11.33
N LEU A 160 -20.89 -12.92 12.02
CA LEU A 160 -19.57 -12.94 11.44
C LEU A 160 -19.39 -14.37 10.92
N PRO A 161 -19.03 -14.57 9.64
CA PRO A 161 -18.75 -15.90 9.15
C PRO A 161 -17.66 -16.50 10.04
N TRP A 162 -18.02 -17.56 10.75
CA TRP A 162 -17.09 -18.32 11.56
C TRP A 162 -16.10 -18.95 10.59
N MET A 163 -14.91 -18.37 10.50
CA MET A 163 -13.82 -18.93 9.70
C MET A 163 -12.75 -19.43 10.67
N PRO A 164 -12.48 -20.75 10.70
CA PRO A 164 -11.59 -21.39 11.67
C PRO A 164 -10.16 -20.84 11.69
N ASP A 165 -9.70 -20.34 10.55
CA ASP A 165 -8.34 -19.85 10.26
C ASP A 165 -7.98 -18.53 10.96
N ARG A 166 -8.96 -17.67 11.22
CA ARG A 166 -8.69 -16.33 11.79
C ARG A 166 -8.18 -16.37 13.22
N LEU A 167 -8.57 -17.38 14.00
CA LEU A 167 -8.07 -17.55 15.36
C LEU A 167 -6.60 -17.94 15.32
N ASP A 168 -6.24 -18.86 14.43
CA ASP A 168 -4.87 -19.34 14.26
C ASP A 168 -3.95 -18.20 13.81
N THR A 169 -4.37 -17.41 12.81
CA THR A 169 -3.61 -16.23 12.36
C THR A 169 -3.45 -15.17 13.46
N LEU A 170 -4.47 -14.95 14.28
CA LEU A 170 -4.36 -14.01 15.41
C LEU A 170 -3.41 -14.54 16.48
N VAL A 171 -3.45 -15.83 16.77
CA VAL A 171 -2.57 -16.47 17.75
C VAL A 171 -1.12 -16.44 17.26
N GLU A 172 -0.86 -16.73 15.99
CA GLU A 172 0.46 -16.59 15.36
C GLU A 172 0.98 -15.16 15.45
N LEU A 173 0.15 -14.17 15.06
CA LEU A 173 0.54 -12.75 15.14
C LEU A 173 0.90 -12.34 16.57
N LEU A 174 0.11 -12.76 17.57
CA LEU A 174 0.36 -12.47 18.97
C LEU A 174 1.60 -13.22 19.50
N SER A 175 1.93 -14.37 18.92
CA SER A 175 3.17 -15.09 19.20
C SER A 175 4.38 -14.37 18.62
N ASP A 176 4.28 -13.85 17.39
CA ASP A 176 5.35 -13.10 16.72
C ASP A 176 5.77 -11.83 17.47
N ILE A 177 4.83 -11.21 18.20
CA ILE A 177 5.09 -10.00 19.00
C ILE A 177 5.35 -10.30 20.48
N ASP A 178 5.65 -11.55 20.85
CA ASP A 178 5.93 -12.04 22.22
C ASP A 178 4.80 -11.74 23.23
N VAL A 179 3.55 -11.59 22.76
CA VAL A 179 2.38 -11.40 23.63
C VAL A 179 1.80 -12.74 24.08
N LEU A 180 1.84 -13.75 23.20
CA LEU A 180 1.52 -15.13 23.52
C LEU A 180 2.74 -16.01 23.24
N ASP A 181 2.82 -17.15 23.90
CA ASP A 181 3.76 -18.22 23.57
C ASP A 181 2.93 -19.43 23.11
N LEU A 182 3.08 -19.81 21.84
CA LEU A 182 2.44 -20.98 21.25
C LEU A 182 3.40 -22.17 21.33
N ALA A 183 3.02 -23.21 22.07
CA ALA A 183 3.77 -24.45 22.15
C ALA A 183 3.46 -25.37 20.96
N ASP A 184 4.39 -26.29 20.65
CA ASP A 184 4.27 -27.26 19.55
C ASP A 184 3.04 -28.20 19.68
N ASP A 185 2.47 -28.31 20.88
CA ASP A 185 1.25 -29.08 21.16
C ASP A 185 -0.05 -28.28 21.00
N GLY A 186 0.04 -27.02 20.55
CA GLY A 186 -1.08 -26.11 20.38
C GLY A 186 -1.51 -25.38 21.66
N THR A 187 -0.79 -25.56 22.77
CA THR A 187 -1.07 -24.85 24.02
C THR A 187 -0.62 -23.40 23.92
N VAL A 188 -1.49 -22.48 24.32
CA VAL A 188 -1.24 -21.04 24.33
C VAL A 188 -0.96 -20.58 25.75
N SER A 189 0.17 -19.89 25.97
CA SER A 189 0.52 -19.25 27.23
C SER A 189 0.84 -17.76 27.05
N LEU A 190 1.03 -17.03 28.14
CA LEU A 190 1.37 -15.60 28.07
C LEU A 190 2.86 -15.43 27.75
N GLY A 191 3.14 -14.68 26.69
CA GLY A 191 4.50 -14.31 26.32
C GLY A 191 5.04 -13.17 27.19
N LYS A 192 6.33 -12.86 27.01
CA LYS A 192 7.07 -11.89 27.85
C LYS A 192 6.47 -10.49 27.83
N ARG A 193 5.79 -10.12 26.75
CA ARG A 193 5.22 -8.79 26.53
C ARG A 193 3.74 -8.69 26.91
N ALA A 194 3.14 -9.77 27.41
CA ALA A 194 1.73 -9.81 27.83
C ALA A 194 1.38 -8.76 28.90
N GLY A 195 2.35 -8.35 29.72
CA GLY A 195 2.18 -7.37 30.80
C GLY A 195 2.61 -5.94 30.49
N GLU A 196 3.15 -5.65 29.30
CA GLU A 196 3.81 -4.36 29.00
C GLU A 196 2.84 -3.18 28.77
N VAL A 197 1.55 -3.35 29.05
CA VAL A 197 0.58 -2.27 28.91
C VAL A 197 0.44 -1.52 30.24
N SER A 198 1.40 -0.63 30.55
CA SER A 198 1.21 0.34 31.64
C SER A 198 0.21 1.41 31.20
N MET A 199 -0.73 1.75 32.08
CA MET A 199 -1.70 2.85 31.87
C MET A 199 -1.24 4.11 32.61
N GLU A 200 0.07 4.40 32.62
CA GLU A 200 0.62 5.52 33.40
C GLU A 200 0.86 6.81 32.62
N ASP A 201 0.72 6.83 31.29
CA ASP A 201 0.82 8.06 30.50
C ASP A 201 -0.40 8.25 29.57
N ALA A 202 -1.58 8.45 30.17
CA ALA A 202 -2.80 8.90 29.47
C ALA A 202 -3.44 10.11 30.16
#